data_AF-L9ZPI0-F1
#
_entry.id   AF-L9ZPI0-F1
#
_cell.length_a   1.000
_cell.length_b   1.000
_cell.length_c   1.000
_cell.angle_alpha   90.00
_cell.angle_beta   90.00
_cell.angle_gamma   90.00
#
_symmetry.space_group_name_H-M   'P 1'
#
loop_
_entity.id
_entity.type
_entity.pdbx_description
1 polymer ?
#
loop_
_entity_poly.entity_id
_entity_poly.type
_entity_poly.pdbx_seq_one_letter_code
_entity_poly.pdbx_strand_id
1 'polypeptide(L)'
;MPNHTHHTHHSQPAPFVATCPDCEIERSSESATELVAFYRRHHGHTGHDIVVTRADLEFGAALDAADGVAAVVDGLDARYGVDKHDSTESGTAGVPIGIVVAAMSERGFTVGETLEEIADVRMTGALYEPRDDHLAAF
;
A
#
# COMPACT_ATOMS: atom_id res chain seq x y z
N MET A 1 51.29 10.42 0.15
CA MET A 1 49.98 10.75 -0.43
C MET A 1 49.03 9.62 -0.07
N PRO A 2 48.14 9.78 0.93
CA PRO A 2 47.20 8.73 1.29
C PRO A 2 46.05 8.67 0.27
N ASN A 3 45.76 7.46 -0.17
CA ASN A 3 44.79 7.08 -1.17
C ASN A 3 43.37 7.23 -0.58
N HIS A 4 42.55 8.12 -1.13
CA HIS A 4 41.16 8.27 -0.74
C HIS A 4 40.32 7.17 -1.38
N THR A 5 40.05 6.12 -0.61
CA THR A 5 39.04 5.11 -0.95
C THR A 5 37.67 5.80 -0.95
N HIS A 6 37.11 6.06 -2.13
CA HIS A 6 35.70 6.44 -2.26
C HIS A 6 34.85 5.25 -1.80
N HIS A 7 34.33 5.31 -0.58
CA HIS A 7 33.19 4.48 -0.18
C HIS A 7 31.96 4.98 -0.95
N THR A 8 31.66 4.34 -2.08
CA THR A 8 30.33 4.42 -2.67
C THR A 8 29.35 3.80 -1.70
N HIS A 9 28.61 4.63 -0.97
CA HIS A 9 27.39 4.19 -0.28
C HIS A 9 26.45 3.65 -1.35
N HIS A 10 26.35 2.32 -1.45
CA HIS A 10 25.25 1.69 -2.16
C HIS A 10 23.98 1.92 -1.33
N SER A 11 23.35 3.08 -1.50
CA SER A 11 22.00 3.30 -0.99
C SER A 11 21.11 2.26 -1.66
N GLN A 12 20.54 1.36 -0.86
CA GLN A 12 19.55 0.41 -1.39
C GLN A 12 18.38 1.23 -1.97
N PRO A 13 17.85 0.85 -3.13
CA PRO A 13 16.69 1.54 -3.68
C PRO A 13 15.50 1.40 -2.72
N ALA A 14 14.70 2.46 -2.61
CA ALA A 14 13.54 2.45 -1.73
C ALA A 14 12.56 1.33 -2.15
N PRO A 15 11.93 0.63 -1.19
CA PRO A 15 11.05 -0.50 -1.46
C PRO A 15 9.76 -0.10 -2.18
N PHE A 16 9.34 1.16 -2.09
CA PHE A 16 8.11 1.64 -2.72
C PHE A 16 8.38 2.81 -3.65
N VAL A 17 7.81 2.77 -4.86
CA VAL A 17 7.85 3.87 -5.82
C VAL A 17 6.47 4.06 -6.44
N ALA A 18 6.01 5.30 -6.50
CA ALA A 18 4.79 5.68 -7.20
C ALA A 18 5.05 6.82 -8.18
N THR A 19 4.30 6.82 -9.28
CA THR A 19 4.38 7.85 -10.32
C THR A 19 3.02 8.47 -10.59
N CYS A 20 3.00 9.78 -10.79
CA CYS A 20 1.86 10.45 -11.43
C CYS A 20 2.13 10.53 -12.93
N PRO A 21 1.34 9.86 -13.79
CA PRO A 21 1.57 9.87 -15.23
C PRO A 21 1.32 11.26 -15.85
N ASP A 22 0.42 12.06 -15.30
CA ASP A 22 0.08 13.40 -15.81
C ASP A 22 1.11 14.48 -15.43
N CYS A 23 1.75 14.34 -14.27
CA CYS A 23 2.76 15.28 -13.78
C CYS A 23 4.19 14.87 -14.07
N GLU A 24 4.41 13.64 -14.58
CA GLU A 24 5.73 13.06 -14.82
C GLU A 24 6.63 13.09 -13.56
N ILE A 25 6.03 12.97 -12.39
CA ILE A 25 6.76 12.92 -11.11
C ILE A 25 6.82 11.50 -10.57
N GLU A 26 7.98 11.17 -10.02
CA GLU A 26 8.23 9.93 -9.30
C GLU A 26 8.46 10.22 -7.81
N ARG A 27 7.94 9.35 -6.95
CA ARG A 27 8.18 9.37 -5.51
C ARG A 27 8.57 8.01 -4.99
N SER A 28 9.76 7.95 -4.42
CA SER A 28 10.29 6.81 -3.68
C SER A 28 9.99 6.94 -2.18
N SER A 29 9.66 5.85 -1.50
CA SER A 29 9.41 5.81 -0.06
C SER A 29 9.87 4.50 0.59
N GLU A 30 10.22 4.57 1.87
CA GLU A 30 10.50 3.41 2.72
C GLU A 30 9.23 2.75 3.28
N SER A 31 8.05 3.38 3.14
CA SER A 31 6.79 2.82 3.62
C SER A 31 5.65 2.96 2.62
N ALA A 32 4.80 1.94 2.56
CA ALA A 32 3.63 1.97 1.69
C ALA A 32 2.61 3.04 2.13
N THR A 33 2.52 3.33 3.44
CA THR A 33 1.62 4.36 3.99
C THR A 33 1.96 5.76 3.48
N GLU A 34 3.24 6.07 3.32
CA GLU A 34 3.67 7.36 2.76
C GLU A 34 3.20 7.55 1.31
N LEU A 35 3.03 6.48 0.53
CA LEU A 35 2.47 6.58 -0.83
C LEU A 35 1.02 7.08 -0.80
N VAL A 36 0.21 6.61 0.16
CA VAL A 36 -1.18 7.06 0.33
C VAL A 36 -1.22 8.52 0.78
N ALA A 37 -0.34 8.91 1.70
CA ALA A 37 -0.22 10.30 2.12
C ALA A 37 0.22 11.23 0.97
N PHE A 38 1.15 10.75 0.13
CA PHE A 38 1.56 11.44 -1.07
C PHE A 38 0.39 11.58 -2.06
N TYR A 39 -0.34 10.50 -2.35
CA TYR A 39 -1.55 10.53 -3.18
C TYR A 39 -2.55 11.56 -2.67
N ARG A 40 -2.98 11.47 -1.40
CA ARG A 40 -4.00 12.37 -0.81
C ARG A 40 -3.61 13.84 -1.00
N ARG A 41 -2.33 14.17 -0.78
CA ARG A 41 -1.82 15.53 -0.98
C ARG A 41 -1.78 15.90 -2.46
N HIS A 42 -1.24 15.04 -3.31
CA HIS A 42 -1.08 15.29 -4.74
C HIS A 42 -2.44 15.48 -5.41
N HIS A 43 -3.32 14.48 -5.30
CA HIS A 43 -4.68 14.51 -5.80
C HIS A 43 -5.47 15.70 -5.26
N GLY A 44 -5.32 16.06 -3.98
CA GLY A 44 -5.98 17.25 -3.42
C GLY A 44 -5.56 18.58 -4.07
N HIS A 45 -4.38 18.66 -4.68
CA HIS A 45 -3.90 19.86 -5.37
C HIS A 45 -4.09 19.81 -6.88
N THR A 46 -4.00 18.63 -7.49
CA THR A 46 -3.96 18.46 -8.96
C THR A 46 -5.19 17.76 -9.52
N GLY A 47 -5.90 16.98 -8.72
CA GLY A 47 -6.94 16.05 -9.17
C GLY A 47 -6.40 14.84 -9.96
N HIS A 48 -5.07 14.65 -10.00
CA HIS A 48 -4.45 13.54 -10.72
C HIS A 48 -4.29 12.31 -9.82
N ASP A 49 -4.33 11.16 -10.46
CA ASP A 49 -4.05 9.89 -9.82
C ASP A 49 -2.57 9.53 -9.87
N ILE A 50 -2.18 8.56 -9.06
CA ILE A 50 -0.84 7.97 -9.10
C ILE A 50 -0.98 6.45 -9.22
N VAL A 51 0.06 5.82 -9.73
CA VAL A 51 0.20 4.37 -9.78
C VAL A 51 1.44 3.96 -9.01
N VAL A 52 1.37 2.86 -8.27
CA VAL A 52 2.57 2.26 -7.68
C VAL A 52 3.30 1.50 -8.79
N THR A 53 4.49 1.97 -9.14
CA THR A 53 5.33 1.36 -10.19
C THR A 53 6.35 0.38 -9.64
N ARG A 54 6.59 0.41 -8.33
CA ARG A 54 7.40 -0.57 -7.61
C ARG A 54 6.90 -0.76 -6.20
N ALA A 55 6.75 -2.01 -5.81
CA ALA A 55 6.61 -2.44 -4.42
C ALA A 55 7.45 -3.70 -4.22
N ASP A 56 8.50 -3.63 -3.40
CA ASP A 56 9.36 -4.78 -3.08
C ASP A 56 8.66 -5.68 -2.03
N LEU A 57 7.49 -6.20 -2.41
CA LEU A 57 6.64 -7.08 -1.60
C LEU A 57 6.26 -8.33 -2.39
N GLU A 58 5.88 -9.38 -1.67
CA GLU A 58 5.39 -10.63 -2.25
C GLU A 58 3.92 -10.78 -1.91
N PHE A 59 3.05 -10.52 -2.88
CA PHE A 59 1.60 -10.65 -2.70
C PHE A 59 1.11 -12.09 -2.93
N GLY A 60 1.77 -12.85 -3.82
CA GLY A 60 1.51 -14.28 -4.04
C GLY A 60 0.02 -14.61 -4.25
N ALA A 61 -0.44 -15.67 -3.58
CA ALA A 61 -1.81 -16.18 -3.68
C ALA A 61 -2.91 -15.17 -3.29
N ALA A 62 -2.58 -14.06 -2.61
CA ALA A 62 -3.54 -13.01 -2.28
C ALA A 62 -4.09 -12.31 -3.54
N LEU A 63 -3.36 -12.34 -4.65
CA LEU A 63 -3.81 -11.76 -5.93
C LEU A 63 -4.53 -12.78 -6.82
N ASP A 64 -4.16 -14.06 -6.72
CA ASP A 64 -4.62 -15.12 -7.64
C ASP A 64 -6.08 -15.56 -7.43
N ALA A 65 -6.66 -15.29 -6.25
CA ALA A 65 -7.97 -15.79 -5.84
C ALA A 65 -8.99 -14.69 -5.45
N ALA A 66 -8.65 -13.40 -5.61
CA ALA A 66 -9.41 -12.31 -5.02
C ALA A 66 -10.41 -11.65 -6.00
N ASP A 67 -11.72 -11.88 -5.77
CA ASP A 67 -12.84 -11.29 -6.52
C ASP A 67 -13.07 -9.78 -6.28
N GLY A 68 -12.19 -9.12 -5.53
CA GLY A 68 -12.28 -7.69 -5.23
C GLY A 68 -11.38 -7.29 -4.07
N VAL A 69 -11.44 -6.02 -3.65
CA VAL A 69 -10.54 -5.48 -2.62
C VAL A 69 -10.72 -6.17 -1.26
N ALA A 70 -11.93 -6.62 -0.91
CA ALA A 70 -12.17 -7.38 0.33
C ALA A 70 -11.36 -8.69 0.38
N ALA A 71 -11.38 -9.46 -0.70
CA ALA A 71 -10.64 -10.71 -0.80
C ALA A 71 -9.12 -10.49 -0.85
N VAL A 72 -8.66 -9.37 -1.43
CA VAL A 72 -7.25 -8.97 -1.36
C VAL A 72 -6.85 -8.67 0.08
N VAL A 73 -7.65 -7.89 0.81
CA VAL A 73 -7.38 -7.58 2.23
C VAL A 73 -7.31 -8.85 3.07
N ASP A 74 -8.27 -9.76 2.91
CA ASP A 74 -8.29 -11.06 3.61
C ASP A 74 -7.03 -11.90 3.30
N GLY A 75 -6.66 -11.99 2.01
CA GLY A 75 -5.46 -12.72 1.58
C GLY A 75 -4.16 -12.10 2.10
N LEU A 76 -4.11 -10.77 2.24
CA LEU A 76 -2.93 -10.05 2.76
C LEU A 76 -2.82 -10.10 4.29
N ASP A 77 -3.93 -10.24 5.04
CA ASP A 77 -3.93 -10.22 6.51
C ASP A 77 -3.00 -11.28 7.10
N ALA A 78 -2.96 -12.47 6.51
CA ALA A 78 -2.10 -13.56 6.96
C ALA A 78 -0.60 -13.23 6.95
N ARG A 79 -0.16 -12.32 6.07
CA ARG A 79 1.26 -11.98 5.86
C ARG A 79 1.63 -10.58 6.32
N TYR A 80 0.70 -9.64 6.20
CA TYR A 80 0.92 -8.21 6.39
C TYR A 80 -0.03 -7.61 7.43
N GLY A 81 -0.96 -8.38 7.97
CA GLY A 81 -1.68 -8.02 9.18
C GLY A 81 -0.69 -7.90 10.33
N VAL A 82 -0.64 -6.73 10.96
CA VAL A 82 0.21 -6.52 12.14
C VAL A 82 -0.28 -7.35 13.32
N ASP A 83 0.67 -7.83 14.12
CA ASP A 83 0.50 -8.82 15.17
C ASP A 83 -0.75 -8.67 16.05
N LYS A 84 -1.44 -9.81 16.23
CA LYS A 84 -2.56 -10.07 17.17
C LYS A 84 -2.12 -10.10 18.65
N HIS A 85 -0.93 -9.57 18.97
CA HIS A 85 -0.23 -9.90 20.22
C HIS A 85 -0.58 -9.04 21.46
N ASP A 86 -1.37 -7.96 21.30
CA ASP A 86 -1.71 -7.05 22.41
C ASP A 86 -3.21 -6.73 22.50
N SER A 87 -4.06 -7.70 22.21
CA SER A 87 -5.49 -7.55 22.45
C SER A 87 -6.02 -8.82 23.10
N THR A 88 -6.54 -8.67 24.31
CA THR A 88 -7.39 -9.65 25.02
C THR A 88 -8.68 -10.00 24.27
N GLU A 89 -8.85 -9.51 23.05
CA GLU A 89 -9.94 -9.78 22.12
C GLU A 89 -9.34 -10.30 20.80
N SER A 90 -9.96 -11.33 20.23
CA SER A 90 -9.55 -12.03 19.00
C SER A 90 -9.69 -11.17 17.72
N GLY A 91 -9.21 -9.92 17.73
CA GLY A 91 -9.26 -9.00 16.59
C GLY A 91 -8.00 -9.06 15.73
N THR A 92 -8.16 -8.86 14.43
CA THR A 92 -7.08 -8.54 13.48
C THR A 92 -6.76 -7.05 13.58
N ALA A 93 -5.48 -6.66 13.72
CA ALA A 93 -5.07 -5.25 13.69
C ALA A 93 -4.98 -4.68 12.25
N GLY A 94 -5.35 -5.48 11.25
CA GLY A 94 -5.57 -5.08 9.87
C GLY A 94 -4.31 -4.90 9.03
N VAL A 95 -4.51 -4.90 7.72
CA VAL A 95 -3.49 -4.69 6.68
C VAL A 95 -3.34 -3.20 6.41
N PRO A 96 -2.12 -2.64 6.34
CA PRO A 96 -1.94 -1.23 6.01
C PRO A 96 -2.51 -0.91 4.63
N ILE A 97 -3.28 0.18 4.51
CA ILE A 97 -3.90 0.60 3.24
C ILE A 97 -2.85 0.72 2.12
N GLY A 98 -1.65 1.21 2.44
CA GLY A 98 -0.55 1.28 1.46
C GLY A 98 -0.16 -0.07 0.86
N ILE A 99 -0.21 -1.16 1.64
CA ILE A 99 0.06 -2.51 1.16
C ILE A 99 -1.06 -2.99 0.24
N VAL A 100 -2.32 -2.70 0.59
CA VAL A 100 -3.49 -3.00 -0.26
C VAL A 100 -3.39 -2.25 -1.59
N VAL A 101 -3.04 -0.97 -1.55
CA VAL A 101 -2.83 -0.13 -2.74
C VAL A 101 -1.71 -0.69 -3.63
N ALA A 102 -0.58 -1.09 -3.04
CA ALA A 102 0.50 -1.70 -3.81
C ALA A 102 0.07 -3.02 -4.46
N ALA A 103 -0.67 -3.87 -3.73
CA ALA A 103 -1.22 -5.12 -4.22
C ALA A 103 -2.24 -4.91 -5.36
N MET A 104 -3.09 -3.89 -5.25
CA MET A 104 -4.08 -3.54 -6.28
C MET A 104 -3.42 -2.89 -7.51
N SER A 105 -2.31 -2.17 -7.33
CA SER A 105 -1.52 -1.63 -8.45
C SER A 105 -0.91 -2.74 -9.32
N GLU A 106 -0.46 -3.86 -8.74
CA GLU A 106 -0.05 -5.06 -9.51
C GLU A 106 -1.20 -5.65 -10.34
N ARG A 107 -2.45 -5.35 -9.97
CA ARG A 107 -3.66 -5.73 -10.72
C ARG A 107 -4.12 -4.65 -11.71
N GLY A 108 -3.35 -3.56 -11.86
CA GLY A 108 -3.62 -2.48 -12.81
C GLY A 108 -4.51 -1.35 -12.29
N PHE A 109 -4.85 -1.33 -11.00
CA PHE A 109 -5.61 -0.23 -10.41
C PHE A 109 -4.70 0.93 -10.04
N THR A 110 -5.20 2.16 -10.15
CA THR A 110 -4.56 3.32 -9.56
C THR A 110 -4.75 3.38 -8.05
N VAL A 111 -4.03 4.29 -7.38
CA VAL A 111 -4.23 4.54 -5.95
C VAL A 111 -5.64 5.08 -5.68
N GLY A 112 -6.13 6.01 -6.50
CA GLY A 112 -7.47 6.57 -6.38
C GLY A 112 -8.58 5.55 -6.56
N GLU A 113 -8.53 4.75 -7.63
CA GLU A 113 -9.49 3.66 -7.87
C GLU A 113 -9.53 2.69 -6.70
N THR A 114 -8.36 2.30 -6.18
CA THR A 114 -8.29 1.40 -5.02
C THR A 114 -8.95 2.00 -3.78
N LEU A 115 -8.75 3.29 -3.52
CA LEU A 115 -9.34 3.96 -2.36
C LEU A 115 -10.86 4.17 -2.50
N GLU A 116 -11.35 4.37 -3.72
CA GLU A 116 -12.78 4.41 -4.03
C GLU A 116 -13.42 3.03 -3.78
N GLU A 117 -12.83 1.95 -4.31
CA GLU A 117 -13.27 0.57 -4.06
C GLU A 117 -13.28 0.23 -2.56
N ILE A 118 -12.25 0.64 -1.81
CA ILE A 118 -12.23 0.49 -0.35
C ILE A 118 -13.42 1.21 0.29
N ALA A 119 -13.69 2.45 -0.11
CA ALA A 119 -14.79 3.24 0.44
C ALA A 119 -16.15 2.56 0.16
N ASP A 120 -16.34 2.09 -1.07
CA ASP A 120 -17.56 1.40 -1.49
C ASP A 120 -17.79 0.09 -0.72
N VAL A 121 -16.76 -0.74 -0.61
CA VAL A 121 -16.85 -2.01 0.12
C VAL A 121 -17.06 -1.77 1.61
N ARG A 122 -16.48 -0.72 2.20
CA ARG A 122 -16.77 -0.34 3.60
C ARG A 122 -18.21 0.05 3.82
N MET A 123 -18.88 0.69 2.86
CA MET A 123 -20.31 1.00 2.96
C MET A 123 -21.18 -0.25 3.02
N THR A 124 -20.73 -1.37 2.44
CA THR A 124 -21.43 -2.67 2.53
C THR A 124 -21.21 -3.39 3.87
N GLY A 125 -20.20 -2.97 4.65
CA GLY A 125 -19.77 -3.62 5.88
C GLY A 125 -18.84 -4.82 5.67
N ALA A 126 -18.41 -5.12 4.44
CA ALA A 126 -17.46 -6.22 4.17
C ALA A 126 -16.00 -5.87 4.53
N LEU A 127 -15.69 -4.57 4.64
CA LEU A 127 -14.41 -4.07 5.14
C LEU A 127 -14.64 -3.10 6.30
N TYR A 128 -13.72 -3.10 7.27
CA TYR A 128 -13.68 -2.10 8.33
C TYR A 128 -12.24 -1.69 8.65
N GLU A 129 -12.11 -0.59 9.39
CA GLU A 129 -10.83 0.01 9.77
C GLU A 129 -10.59 -0.18 11.27
N PRO A 130 -9.90 -1.25 11.70
CA PRO A 130 -9.62 -1.50 13.12
C PRO A 130 -8.70 -0.45 13.76
N ARG A 131 -7.85 0.20 12.95
CA ARG A 131 -6.94 1.28 13.34
C ARG A 131 -6.67 2.17 12.14
N ASP A 132 -6.28 3.41 12.39
CA ASP A 132 -6.00 4.41 11.35
C ASP A 132 -5.13 3.84 10.22
N ASP A 133 -5.61 3.98 8.99
CA ASP A 133 -5.00 3.52 7.74
C ASP A 133 -4.74 2.00 7.66
N HIS A 134 -5.55 1.17 8.35
CA HIS A 134 -5.50 -0.29 8.25
C HIS A 134 -6.87 -0.92 7.98
N LEU A 135 -6.93 -1.94 7.14
CA LEU A 135 -8.15 -2.60 6.73
C LEU A 135 -8.20 -4.04 7.21
N ALA A 136 -9.38 -4.47 7.64
CA ALA A 136 -9.69 -5.86 7.90
C ALA A 136 -10.99 -6.25 7.18
N ALA A 137 -11.06 -7.49 6.71
CA ALA A 137 -12.26 -8.10 6.17
C ALA A 137 -13.11 -8.72 7.31
N PHE A 138 -14.42 -8.75 7.11
CA PHE A 138 -15.38 -9.34 8.05
C PHE A 138 -15.59 -10.84 7.84
#